data_AF-A0A815U1Y3-F1
#
_entry.id   AF-A0A815U1Y3-F1
#
_cell.length_a   1.000
_cell.length_b   1.000
_cell.length_c   1.000
_cell.angle_alpha   90.00
_cell.angle_beta   90.00
_cell.angle_gamma   90.00
#
_symmetry.space_group_name_H-M   'P 1'
#
loop_
_entity.id
_entity.type
_entity.pdbx_description
1 polymer ?
#
loop_
_entity_poly.entity_id
_entity_poly.type
_entity_poly.pdbx_seq_one_letter_code
_entity_poly.pdbx_strand_id
1 'polypeptide(L)'
;AIIPLAAFSTEATESVAQYCGNFFGGFLNSGLGNIAELIFTIVALRKGLINVVKASILGAVTSNVCVGVGLALFFGGLRFKEQTFGEKLAGINAASLTCLTIVILCPSALKISLGSHVMSTTIMRRFSYVSAIILFVLGIVNIIFAWKTHSYLYTADIKRKTITKRRNQAALSMMALDQTPSPLNTPPIPTNNKLTKIYLLIKDISTLILTTILIVCLCQFIVDSLEGAIEKLHISSSFTAAIILPLVSS
;
A
#
# COMPACT_ATOMS: atom_id res chain seq x y z
N ALA A 1 4.50 11.37 13.09
CA ALA A 1 5.48 10.29 13.34
C ALA A 1 5.32 9.12 12.37
N ILE A 2 4.10 8.62 12.10
CA ILE A 2 3.91 7.40 11.29
C ILE A 2 4.30 7.55 9.81
N ILE A 3 4.01 8.70 9.18
CA ILE A 3 4.28 8.92 7.74
C ILE A 3 5.73 8.59 7.33
N PRO A 4 6.79 9.16 7.95
CA PRO A 4 8.16 8.81 7.58
C PRO A 4 8.53 7.35 7.91
N LEU A 5 7.94 6.77 8.97
CA LEU A 5 8.16 5.37 9.32
C LEU A 5 7.55 4.42 8.28
N ALA A 6 6.35 4.73 7.78
CA ALA A 6 5.69 3.99 6.72
C ALA A 6 6.55 4.03 5.45
N ALA A 7 7.09 5.19 5.08
CA ALA A 7 8.01 5.33 3.97
C ALA A 7 9.28 4.46 4.13
N PHE A 8 9.93 4.49 5.31
CA PHE A 8 11.08 3.63 5.59
C PHE A 8 10.74 2.14 5.57
N SER A 9 9.56 1.74 6.07
CA SER A 9 9.10 0.36 6.05
C SER A 9 8.86 -0.14 4.63
N THR A 10 8.27 0.71 3.78
CA THR A 10 8.04 0.42 2.36
C THR A 10 9.36 0.30 1.59
N GLU A 11 10.30 1.22 1.81
CA GLU A 11 11.62 1.15 1.17
C GLU A 11 12.42 -0.07 1.62
N ALA A 12 12.41 -0.40 2.93
CA ALA A 12 13.03 -1.61 3.45
C ALA A 12 12.38 -2.88 2.86
N THR A 13 11.04 -2.88 2.71
CA THR A 13 10.31 -3.99 2.09
C THR A 13 10.70 -4.17 0.62
N GLU A 14 10.79 -3.07 -0.15
CA GLU A 14 11.20 -3.11 -1.55
C GLU A 14 12.63 -3.65 -1.70
N SER A 15 13.55 -3.19 -0.85
CA SER A 15 14.93 -3.69 -0.82
C SER A 15 14.98 -5.18 -0.49
N VAL A 16 14.31 -5.65 0.55
CA VAL A 16 14.26 -7.07 0.93
C VAL A 16 13.64 -7.92 -0.19
N ALA A 17 12.55 -7.43 -0.81
CA ALA A 17 11.86 -8.12 -1.90
C ALA A 17 12.78 -8.37 -3.11
N GLN A 18 13.72 -7.47 -3.40
CA GLN A 18 14.69 -7.65 -4.50
C GLN A 18 15.62 -8.86 -4.27
N TYR A 19 15.87 -9.27 -3.04
CA TYR A 19 16.71 -10.42 -2.70
C TYR A 19 15.95 -11.75 -2.66
N CYS A 20 14.61 -11.72 -2.56
CA CYS A 20 13.78 -12.92 -2.43
C CYS A 20 13.31 -13.53 -3.77
N GLY A 21 13.77 -12.98 -4.89
CA GLY A 21 13.36 -13.40 -6.24
C GLY A 21 11.93 -12.99 -6.59
N ASN A 22 11.53 -13.17 -7.85
CA ASN A 22 10.28 -12.61 -8.37
C ASN A 22 9.01 -13.07 -7.62
N PHE A 23 9.00 -14.30 -7.10
CA PHE A 23 7.84 -14.84 -6.37
C PHE A 23 7.69 -14.25 -4.97
N PHE A 24 8.65 -14.56 -4.09
CA PHE A 24 8.60 -14.13 -2.70
C PHE A 24 8.76 -12.62 -2.59
N GLY A 25 9.52 -11.97 -3.49
CA GLY A 25 9.60 -10.52 -3.55
C GLY A 25 8.26 -9.85 -3.86
N GLY A 26 7.50 -10.36 -4.84
CA GLY A 26 6.16 -9.84 -5.14
C GLY A 26 5.16 -10.06 -3.99
N PHE A 27 5.22 -11.23 -3.35
CA PHE A 27 4.40 -11.53 -2.18
C PHE A 27 4.74 -10.65 -0.97
N LEU A 28 6.03 -10.51 -0.65
CA LEU A 28 6.51 -9.66 0.44
C LEU A 28 6.17 -8.20 0.18
N ASN A 29 6.35 -7.70 -1.04
CA ASN A 29 6.00 -6.32 -1.38
C ASN A 29 4.49 -6.05 -1.27
N SER A 30 3.66 -7.00 -1.71
CA SER A 30 2.20 -6.90 -1.59
C SER A 30 1.70 -7.02 -0.14
N GLY A 31 2.30 -7.90 0.65
CA GLY A 31 1.90 -8.16 2.04
C GLY A 31 2.50 -7.18 3.05
N LEU A 32 3.82 -7.07 3.08
CA LEU A 32 4.55 -6.22 4.03
C LEU A 32 4.45 -4.73 3.67
N GLY A 33 4.19 -4.38 2.40
CA GLY A 33 3.92 -3.00 2.01
C GLY A 33 2.68 -2.41 2.70
N ASN A 34 1.71 -3.26 3.05
CA ASN A 34 0.49 -2.87 3.77
C ASN A 34 0.53 -3.29 5.25
N ILE A 35 1.72 -3.56 5.82
CA ILE A 35 1.85 -4.09 7.17
C ILE A 35 1.30 -3.12 8.23
N ALA A 36 1.47 -1.81 8.03
CA ALA A 36 0.97 -0.79 8.96
C ALA A 36 -0.56 -0.82 9.05
N GLU A 37 -1.23 -0.96 7.91
CA GLU A 37 -2.70 -1.07 7.81
C GLU A 37 -3.21 -2.35 8.46
N LEU A 38 -2.50 -3.47 8.24
CA LEU A 38 -2.81 -4.76 8.85
C LEU A 38 -2.66 -4.71 10.39
N ILE A 39 -1.55 -4.14 10.88
CA ILE A 39 -1.30 -3.97 12.31
C ILE A 39 -2.39 -3.11 12.95
N PHE A 40 -2.69 -1.95 12.35
CA PHE A 40 -3.76 -1.09 12.84
C PHE A 40 -5.09 -1.86 12.91
N THR A 41 -5.44 -2.57 11.84
CA THR A 41 -6.67 -3.35 11.75
C THR A 41 -6.75 -4.38 12.88
N ILE A 42 -5.66 -5.11 13.14
CA ILE A 42 -5.59 -6.10 14.22
C ILE A 42 -5.73 -5.42 15.59
N VAL A 43 -5.00 -4.34 15.85
CA VAL A 43 -5.04 -3.61 17.14
C VAL A 43 -6.43 -3.04 17.40
N ALA A 44 -7.07 -2.42 16.40
CA ALA A 44 -8.42 -1.88 16.51
C ALA A 44 -9.48 -2.98 16.70
N LEU A 45 -9.36 -4.12 16.00
CA LEU A 45 -10.23 -5.28 16.20
C LEU A 45 -10.13 -5.84 17.62
N ARG A 46 -8.92 -5.90 18.19
CA ARG A 46 -8.72 -6.36 19.58
C ARG A 46 -9.40 -5.47 20.61
N LYS A 47 -9.63 -4.19 20.30
CA LYS A 47 -10.39 -3.25 21.14
C LYS A 47 -11.88 -3.18 20.79
N GLY A 48 -12.38 -4.06 19.90
CA GLY A 48 -13.79 -4.09 19.53
C GLY A 48 -14.23 -2.94 18.62
N LEU A 49 -13.30 -2.17 18.04
CA LEU A 49 -13.59 -1.01 17.18
C LEU A 49 -13.94 -1.44 15.75
N ILE A 50 -14.98 -2.26 15.61
CA ILE A 50 -15.38 -2.87 14.32
C ILE A 50 -15.76 -1.80 13.29
N ASN A 51 -16.43 -0.72 13.71
CA ASN A 51 -16.84 0.35 12.80
C ASN A 51 -15.63 1.16 12.29
N VAL A 52 -14.63 1.37 13.14
CA VAL A 52 -13.35 2.00 12.77
C VAL A 52 -12.66 1.15 11.71
N VAL A 53 -12.57 -0.16 11.94
CA VAL A 53 -11.92 -1.11 11.01
C VAL A 53 -12.63 -1.15 9.65
N LYS A 54 -13.97 -1.20 9.65
CA LYS A 54 -14.74 -1.17 8.39
C LYS A 54 -14.50 0.14 7.64
N ALA A 55 -14.50 1.26 8.35
CA ALA A 55 -14.25 2.57 7.77
C ALA A 55 -12.81 2.70 7.24
N SER A 56 -11.81 2.17 7.97
CA SER A 56 -10.40 2.23 7.55
C SER A 56 -10.10 1.38 6.33
N ILE A 57 -10.70 0.19 6.22
CA ILE A 57 -10.54 -0.67 5.03
C ILE A 57 -11.13 0.02 3.80
N LEU A 58 -12.34 0.59 3.91
CA LEU A 58 -12.95 1.35 2.82
C LEU A 58 -12.12 2.58 2.46
N GLY A 59 -11.67 3.30 3.48
CA GLY A 59 -10.79 4.46 3.33
C GLY A 59 -9.48 4.13 2.62
N ALA A 60 -8.83 3.01 2.93
CA ALA A 60 -7.61 2.56 2.28
C ALA A 60 -7.83 2.28 0.79
N VAL A 61 -8.91 1.59 0.44
CA VAL A 61 -9.27 1.36 -0.97
C VAL A 61 -9.55 2.69 -1.67
N THR A 62 -10.36 3.58 -1.08
CA THR A 62 -10.69 4.88 -1.69
C THR A 62 -9.48 5.80 -1.81
N SER A 63 -8.62 5.87 -0.80
CA SER A 63 -7.39 6.67 -0.82
C SER A 63 -6.45 6.23 -1.95
N ASN A 64 -6.23 4.92 -2.07
CA ASN A 64 -5.35 4.37 -3.08
C ASN A 64 -5.86 4.58 -4.51
N VAL A 65 -7.17 4.55 -4.73
CA VAL A 65 -7.77 4.71 -6.07
C VAL A 65 -8.02 6.16 -6.43
N CYS A 66 -8.50 6.98 -5.50
CA CYS A 66 -8.90 8.35 -5.77
C CYS A 66 -7.79 9.34 -5.44
N VAL A 67 -7.24 9.28 -4.22
CA VAL A 67 -6.26 10.28 -3.76
C VAL A 67 -4.92 10.05 -4.44
N GLY A 68 -4.37 8.82 -4.38
CA GLY A 68 -3.08 8.51 -4.97
C GLY A 68 -3.04 8.77 -6.48
N VAL A 69 -3.99 8.21 -7.21
CA VAL A 69 -4.11 8.44 -8.66
C VAL A 69 -4.47 9.89 -8.98
N GLY A 70 -5.39 10.50 -8.24
CA GLY A 70 -5.83 11.88 -8.47
C GLY A 70 -4.71 12.89 -8.29
N LEU A 71 -3.91 12.77 -7.22
CA LEU A 71 -2.74 13.64 -7.01
C LEU A 71 -1.66 13.39 -8.08
N ALA A 72 -1.43 12.14 -8.47
CA ALA A 72 -0.46 11.82 -9.53
C ALA A 72 -0.85 12.41 -10.89
N LEU A 73 -2.14 12.37 -11.24
CA LEU A 73 -2.68 13.01 -12.44
C LEU A 73 -2.66 14.53 -12.33
N PHE A 74 -3.05 15.08 -11.18
CA PHE A 74 -3.08 16.53 -10.95
C PHE A 74 -1.68 17.14 -11.07
N PHE A 75 -0.73 16.69 -10.24
CA PHE A 75 0.63 17.25 -10.24
C PHE A 75 1.39 16.92 -11.52
N GLY A 76 1.18 15.74 -12.11
CA GLY A 76 1.77 15.41 -13.39
C GLY A 76 1.22 16.25 -14.54
N GLY A 77 -0.08 16.54 -14.52
CA GLY A 77 -0.77 17.39 -15.49
C GLY A 77 -0.37 18.87 -15.42
N LEU A 78 0.16 19.35 -14.29
CA LEU A 78 0.69 20.72 -14.19
C LEU A 78 1.88 20.96 -15.11
N ARG A 79 2.66 19.91 -15.43
CA ARG A 79 3.86 20.00 -16.26
C ARG A 79 3.71 19.36 -17.63
N PHE A 80 2.94 18.28 -17.74
CA PHE A 80 2.85 17.48 -18.96
C PHE A 80 1.42 17.46 -19.49
N LYS A 81 1.26 17.75 -20.79
CA LYS A 81 -0.06 17.69 -21.47
C LYS A 81 -0.63 16.28 -21.52
N GLU A 82 0.24 15.28 -21.68
CA GLU A 82 -0.12 13.87 -21.72
C GLU A 82 0.86 13.07 -20.87
N GLN A 83 0.35 12.08 -20.15
CA GLN A 83 1.14 11.16 -19.33
C GLN A 83 1.02 9.75 -19.89
N THR A 84 2.14 9.16 -20.31
CA THR A 84 2.14 7.79 -20.83
C THR A 84 2.39 6.79 -19.71
N PHE A 85 1.54 5.77 -19.64
CA PHE A 85 1.66 4.67 -18.68
C PHE A 85 1.49 3.32 -19.38
N GLY A 86 1.63 2.22 -18.62
CA GLY A 86 1.46 0.88 -19.17
C GLY A 86 -0.03 0.55 -19.35
N GLU A 87 -0.67 1.05 -20.41
CA GLU A 87 -2.12 0.95 -20.64
C GLU A 87 -2.68 -0.46 -20.44
N LYS A 88 -2.03 -1.48 -21.01
CA LYS A 88 -2.49 -2.87 -20.90
C LYS A 88 -2.50 -3.37 -19.44
N LEU A 89 -1.43 -3.09 -18.69
CA LEU A 89 -1.30 -3.54 -17.30
C LEU A 89 -2.19 -2.73 -16.36
N ALA A 90 -2.25 -1.40 -16.58
CA ALA A 90 -3.14 -0.50 -15.85
C ALA A 90 -4.61 -0.87 -16.06
N GLY A 91 -5.02 -1.17 -17.30
CA GLY A 91 -6.38 -1.58 -17.63
C GLY A 91 -6.80 -2.88 -16.96
N ILE A 92 -5.93 -3.90 -16.97
CA ILE A 92 -6.18 -5.18 -16.27
C ILE A 92 -6.31 -4.93 -14.76
N ASN A 93 -5.40 -4.16 -14.17
CA ASN A 93 -5.44 -3.88 -12.73
C ASN A 93 -6.68 -3.04 -12.33
N ALA A 94 -7.08 -2.08 -13.15
CA ALA A 94 -8.30 -1.28 -12.93
C ALA A 94 -9.56 -2.14 -13.01
N ALA A 95 -9.63 -3.06 -13.98
CA ALA A 95 -10.75 -3.99 -14.11
C ALA A 95 -10.83 -4.96 -12.92
N SER A 96 -9.69 -5.54 -12.50
CA SER A 96 -9.62 -6.38 -11.30
C SER A 96 -10.07 -5.60 -10.07
N LEU A 97 -9.54 -4.39 -9.85
CA LEU A 97 -9.88 -3.55 -8.72
C LEU A 97 -11.38 -3.20 -8.68
N THR A 98 -11.97 -2.89 -9.84
CA THR A 98 -13.41 -2.64 -9.96
C THR A 98 -14.22 -3.88 -9.55
N CYS A 99 -13.84 -5.06 -10.03
CA CYS A 99 -14.48 -6.32 -9.67
C CYS A 99 -14.39 -6.59 -8.15
N LEU A 100 -13.18 -6.50 -7.57
CA LEU A 100 -12.99 -6.67 -6.12
C LEU A 100 -13.79 -5.64 -5.30
N THR A 101 -13.86 -4.39 -5.77
CA THR A 101 -14.62 -3.32 -5.09
C THR A 101 -16.12 -3.58 -5.13
N ILE A 102 -16.66 -4.16 -6.19
CA ILE A 102 -18.06 -4.59 -6.24
C ILE A 102 -18.32 -5.71 -5.23
N VAL A 103 -17.42 -6.71 -5.15
CA VAL A 103 -17.58 -7.84 -4.23
C VAL A 103 -17.53 -7.41 -2.76
N ILE A 104 -16.63 -6.48 -2.38
CA ILE A 104 -16.54 -5.98 -1.00
C ILE A 104 -17.78 -5.14 -0.62
N LEU A 105 -18.37 -4.41 -1.57
CA LEU A 105 -19.57 -3.60 -1.34
C LEU A 105 -20.87 -4.43 -1.32
N CYS A 106 -20.87 -5.62 -1.92
CA CYS A 106 -22.08 -6.44 -2.11
C CYS A 106 -22.88 -6.70 -0.81
N PRO A 107 -22.29 -7.13 0.32
CA PRO A 107 -23.05 -7.34 1.56
C PRO A 107 -23.75 -6.07 2.06
N SER A 108 -23.07 -4.92 1.94
CA SER A 108 -23.61 -3.61 2.33
C SER A 108 -24.75 -3.17 1.41
N ALA A 109 -24.59 -3.35 0.10
CA ALA A 109 -25.62 -3.02 -0.89
C ALA A 109 -26.89 -3.87 -0.68
N LEU A 110 -26.73 -5.17 -0.40
CA LEU A 110 -27.86 -6.06 -0.08
C LEU A 110 -28.58 -5.64 1.19
N LYS A 111 -27.84 -5.23 2.24
CA LYS A 111 -28.44 -4.73 3.48
C LYS A 111 -29.36 -3.53 3.24
N ILE A 112 -28.92 -2.60 2.40
CA ILE A 112 -29.65 -1.37 2.08
C ILE A 112 -30.87 -1.71 1.21
N SER A 113 -30.69 -2.54 0.19
CA SER A 113 -31.72 -2.84 -0.80
C SER A 113 -32.88 -3.68 -0.23
N LEU A 114 -32.60 -4.71 0.56
CA LEU A 114 -33.64 -5.59 1.12
C LEU A 114 -34.26 -5.07 2.43
N GLY A 115 -33.69 -4.03 3.02
CA GLY A 115 -34.13 -3.47 4.30
C GLY A 115 -33.84 -4.38 5.51
N SER A 116 -33.76 -3.77 6.69
CA SER A 116 -33.45 -4.47 7.95
C SER A 116 -34.53 -5.46 8.42
N HIS A 117 -35.75 -5.37 7.88
CA HIS A 117 -36.86 -6.23 8.25
C HIS A 117 -36.82 -7.61 7.58
N VAL A 118 -36.23 -7.72 6.39
CA VAL A 118 -36.13 -8.99 5.65
C VAL A 118 -34.83 -9.72 5.99
N MET A 119 -33.78 -8.99 6.36
CA MET A 119 -32.43 -9.53 6.44
C MET A 119 -31.92 -9.66 7.88
N SER A 120 -32.12 -10.86 8.46
CA SER A 120 -31.59 -11.22 9.78
C SER A 120 -30.06 -11.03 9.84
N THR A 121 -29.55 -10.67 11.02
CA THR A 121 -28.12 -10.51 11.31
C THR A 121 -27.32 -11.78 10.96
N THR A 122 -27.92 -12.95 11.12
CA THR A 122 -27.32 -14.25 10.76
C THR A 122 -27.08 -14.38 9.25
N ILE A 123 -28.05 -13.96 8.43
CA ILE A 123 -27.96 -14.06 6.98
C ILE A 123 -26.94 -13.03 6.45
N MET A 124 -26.97 -11.81 6.98
CA MET A 124 -25.97 -10.77 6.68
C MET A 124 -24.53 -11.23 6.95
N ARG A 125 -24.32 -11.92 8.07
CA ARG A 125 -23.02 -12.48 8.42
C ARG A 125 -22.57 -13.57 7.45
N ARG A 126 -23.49 -14.45 7.00
CA ARG A 126 -23.18 -15.46 5.97
C ARG A 126 -22.78 -14.82 4.64
N PHE A 127 -23.51 -13.81 4.18
CA PHE A 127 -23.12 -13.05 2.97
C PHE A 127 -21.75 -12.41 3.12
N SER A 128 -21.46 -11.81 4.29
CA SER A 128 -20.15 -11.23 4.57
C SER A 128 -19.02 -12.26 4.51
N TYR A 129 -19.23 -13.46 5.07
CA TYR A 129 -18.24 -14.55 4.97
C TYR A 129 -18.05 -15.06 3.54
N VAL A 130 -19.13 -15.23 2.79
CA VAL A 130 -19.06 -15.65 1.38
C VAL A 130 -18.29 -14.61 0.56
N SER A 131 -18.61 -13.32 0.70
CA SER A 131 -17.86 -12.24 0.04
C SER A 131 -16.38 -12.23 0.45
N ALA A 132 -16.06 -12.44 1.74
CA ALA A 132 -14.67 -12.51 2.19
C ALA A 132 -13.91 -13.69 1.58
N ILE A 133 -14.53 -14.88 1.50
CA ILE A 133 -13.94 -16.06 0.84
C ILE A 133 -13.71 -15.79 -0.65
N ILE A 134 -14.70 -15.21 -1.33
CA ILE A 134 -14.58 -14.84 -2.76
C ILE A 134 -13.43 -13.85 -2.95
N LEU A 135 -13.34 -12.78 -2.14
CA LEU A 135 -12.24 -11.81 -2.21
C LEU A 135 -10.87 -12.47 -1.99
N PHE A 136 -10.78 -13.38 -1.01
CA PHE A 136 -9.55 -14.10 -0.73
C PHE A 136 -9.12 -14.98 -1.92
N VAL A 137 -10.06 -15.74 -2.49
CA VAL A 137 -9.81 -16.58 -3.68
C VAL A 137 -9.44 -15.73 -4.90
N LEU A 138 -10.18 -14.64 -5.17
CA LEU A 138 -9.86 -13.71 -6.26
C LEU A 138 -8.49 -13.05 -6.06
N GLY A 139 -8.12 -12.73 -4.82
CA GLY A 139 -6.79 -12.24 -4.46
C GLY A 139 -5.69 -13.25 -4.79
N ILE A 140 -5.85 -14.51 -4.40
CA ILE A 140 -4.90 -15.59 -4.73
C ILE A 140 -4.81 -15.78 -6.25
N VAL A 141 -5.94 -15.83 -6.94
CA VAL A 141 -5.98 -15.95 -8.41
C VAL A 141 -5.28 -14.77 -9.06
N ASN A 142 -5.45 -13.54 -8.56
CA ASN A 142 -4.76 -12.35 -9.05
C ASN A 142 -3.25 -12.42 -8.81
N ILE A 143 -2.80 -12.95 -7.67
CA ILE A 143 -1.38 -13.19 -7.40
C ILE A 143 -0.81 -14.24 -8.38
N ILE A 144 -1.51 -15.36 -8.58
CA ILE A 144 -1.10 -16.40 -9.55
C ILE A 144 -1.07 -15.83 -10.97
N PHE A 145 -2.03 -14.98 -11.32
CA PHE A 145 -2.08 -14.28 -12.59
C PHE A 145 -0.85 -13.40 -12.79
N ALA A 146 -0.54 -12.55 -11.81
CA ALA A 146 0.58 -11.62 -11.87
C ALA A 146 1.93 -12.35 -11.92
N TRP A 147 2.08 -13.43 -11.16
CA TRP A 147 3.35 -14.11 -11.03
C TRP A 147 3.60 -15.20 -12.08
N LYS A 148 2.59 -16.02 -12.42
CA LYS A 148 2.77 -17.20 -13.27
C LYS A 148 2.28 -16.98 -14.69
N THR A 149 0.99 -16.68 -14.88
CA THR A 149 0.40 -16.68 -16.23
C THR A 149 0.77 -15.44 -17.04
N HIS A 150 0.86 -14.28 -16.39
CA HIS A 150 1.11 -12.99 -17.03
C HIS A 150 2.35 -12.27 -16.49
N SER A 151 3.30 -13.03 -15.96
CA SER A 151 4.59 -12.55 -15.42
C SER A 151 5.34 -11.60 -16.37
N TYR A 152 5.21 -11.82 -17.68
CA TYR A 152 5.84 -11.01 -18.71
C TYR A 152 5.34 -9.56 -18.73
N LEU A 153 4.05 -9.32 -18.43
CA LEU A 153 3.47 -7.96 -18.36
C LEU A 153 4.08 -7.17 -17.19
N TYR A 154 4.24 -7.83 -16.04
CA TYR A 154 4.80 -7.23 -14.83
C TYR A 154 6.31 -7.02 -14.96
N THR A 155 7.03 -7.96 -15.57
CA THR A 155 8.47 -7.83 -15.83
C THR A 155 8.77 -6.68 -16.79
N ALA A 156 7.94 -6.49 -17.82
CA ALA A 156 8.06 -5.36 -18.75
C ALA A 156 7.84 -4.01 -18.05
N ASP A 157 6.88 -3.93 -17.13
CA ASP A 157 6.63 -2.73 -16.33
C ASP A 157 7.81 -2.39 -15.39
N ILE A 158 8.38 -3.39 -14.71
CA ILE A 158 9.57 -3.22 -13.86
C ILE A 158 10.74 -2.69 -14.68
N LYS A 159 10.97 -3.23 -15.89
CA LYS A 159 12.01 -2.73 -16.80
C LYS A 159 11.77 -1.27 -17.20
N ARG A 160 10.52 -0.91 -17.56
CA ARG A 160 10.14 0.46 -17.90
C ARG A 160 10.42 1.41 -16.73
N LYS A 161 9.96 1.08 -15.51
CA LYS A 161 10.21 1.87 -14.29
C LYS A 161 11.70 2.06 -14.00
N THR A 162 12.49 1.01 -14.16
CA THR A 162 13.95 1.05 -13.96
C THR A 162 14.63 1.99 -14.96
N ILE A 163 14.24 1.93 -16.24
CA ILE A 163 14.77 2.82 -17.29
C ILE A 163 14.42 4.27 -16.98
N THR A 164 13.16 4.54 -16.62
CA THR A 164 12.71 5.89 -16.27
C THR A 164 13.45 6.44 -15.05
N LYS A 165 13.64 5.63 -14.00
CA LYS A 165 14.39 6.02 -12.79
C LYS A 165 15.84 6.39 -13.13
N ARG A 166 16.52 5.59 -13.96
CA ARG A 166 17.89 5.87 -14.43
C ARG A 166 17.96 7.14 -15.27
N ARG A 167 16.99 7.35 -16.17
CA ARG A 167 16.94 8.57 -17.00
C ARG A 167 16.77 9.81 -16.13
N ASN A 168 15.88 9.75 -15.14
CA ASN A 168 15.66 10.86 -14.22
C ASN A 168 16.89 11.11 -13.33
N GLN A 169 17.56 10.07 -12.84
CA GLN A 169 18.81 10.22 -12.09
C GLN A 169 19.94 10.81 -12.94
N ALA A 170 20.09 10.39 -14.19
CA ALA A 170 21.08 10.96 -15.11
C ALA A 170 20.80 12.43 -15.42
N ALA A 171 19.53 12.78 -15.63
CA ALA A 171 19.10 14.17 -15.82
C ALA A 171 19.36 15.02 -14.57
N LEU A 172 19.08 14.48 -13.37
CA LEU A 172 19.32 15.16 -12.10
C LEU A 172 20.81 15.34 -11.84
N SER A 173 21.62 14.31 -12.12
CA SER A 173 23.06 14.42 -12.01
C SER A 173 23.57 15.47 -12.99
N MET A 174 23.09 15.50 -14.24
CA MET A 174 23.44 16.51 -15.27
C MET A 174 23.01 17.94 -14.91
N MET A 175 21.91 18.11 -14.19
CA MET A 175 21.47 19.42 -13.67
C MET A 175 22.35 19.91 -12.51
N ALA A 176 23.01 19.01 -11.79
CA ALA A 176 23.92 19.33 -10.68
C ALA A 176 25.36 19.68 -11.13
N LEU A 177 25.63 19.77 -12.44
CA LEU A 177 26.95 20.08 -13.02
C LEU A 177 27.31 21.57 -12.97
N ASP A 178 26.37 22.44 -12.62
CA ASP A 178 26.56 23.88 -12.62
C ASP A 178 26.97 24.45 -11.25
N GLN A 179 27.49 23.60 -10.35
CA GLN A 179 28.16 24.04 -9.14
C GLN A 179 29.56 23.44 -9.04
N THR A 180 30.52 24.33 -8.86
CA THR A 180 31.96 24.14 -8.64
C THR A 180 32.33 22.82 -7.94
N PRO A 181 33.44 22.16 -8.35
CA PRO A 181 33.78 20.83 -7.87
C PRO A 181 34.06 20.84 -6.36
N SER A 182 33.15 20.23 -5.59
CA SER A 182 33.39 19.88 -4.19
C SER A 182 34.26 18.60 -4.14
N PRO A 183 35.36 18.54 -3.36
CA PRO A 183 36.30 17.42 -3.41
C PRO A 183 35.81 16.13 -2.72
N LEU A 184 34.50 15.94 -2.56
CA LEU A 184 33.92 14.74 -1.93
C LEU A 184 33.06 13.90 -2.89
N ASN A 185 33.36 13.93 -4.19
CA ASN A 185 32.88 12.92 -5.12
C ASN A 185 33.82 11.72 -5.10
N THR A 186 33.76 10.92 -4.02
CA THR A 186 34.13 9.52 -4.17
C THR A 186 33.13 8.88 -5.12
N PRO A 187 33.56 8.26 -6.24
CA PRO A 187 32.64 7.53 -7.11
C PRO A 187 31.86 6.52 -6.25
N PRO A 188 30.57 6.25 -6.56
CA PRO A 188 29.85 5.18 -5.88
C PRO A 188 30.69 3.92 -6.08
N ILE A 189 31.25 3.40 -4.99
CA ILE A 189 32.05 2.18 -5.04
C ILE A 189 31.16 1.12 -5.68
N PRO A 190 31.54 0.50 -6.81
CA PRO A 190 30.79 -0.62 -7.34
C PRO A 190 31.08 -1.81 -6.42
N THR A 191 30.49 -1.83 -5.23
CA THR A 191 30.60 -2.94 -4.29
C THR A 191 29.71 -4.07 -4.76
N ASN A 192 30.13 -4.75 -5.84
CA ASN A 192 29.64 -6.10 -6.17
C ASN A 192 30.29 -7.16 -5.26
N ASN A 193 30.54 -6.79 -4.00
CA ASN A 193 31.08 -7.70 -2.99
C ASN A 193 29.90 -8.38 -2.31
N LYS A 194 29.92 -9.72 -2.26
CA LYS A 194 28.89 -10.53 -1.57
C LYS A 194 28.64 -10.04 -0.14
N LEU A 195 29.70 -9.63 0.57
CA LEU A 195 29.65 -9.06 1.92
C LEU A 195 28.79 -7.79 2.00
N THR A 196 28.89 -6.89 1.02
CA THR A 196 28.09 -5.66 1.00
C THR A 196 26.61 -5.96 0.78
N LYS A 197 26.28 -6.94 -0.09
CA LYS A 197 24.88 -7.38 -0.30
C LYS A 197 24.29 -7.99 0.96
N ILE A 198 25.06 -8.82 1.68
CA ILE A 198 24.63 -9.42 2.94
C ILE A 198 24.45 -8.35 4.02
N TYR A 199 25.39 -7.41 4.13
CA TYR A 199 25.28 -6.28 5.06
C TYR A 199 24.02 -5.43 4.80
N LEU A 200 23.76 -5.09 3.54
CA LEU A 200 22.56 -4.34 3.15
C LEU A 200 21.28 -5.10 3.48
N LEU A 201 21.24 -6.40 3.17
CA LEU A 201 20.08 -7.24 3.49
C LEU A 201 19.83 -7.33 5.02
N ILE A 202 20.88 -7.53 5.82
CA ILE A 202 20.76 -7.55 7.29
C ILE A 202 20.30 -6.18 7.82
N LYS A 203 20.85 -5.09 7.27
CA LYS A 203 20.45 -3.72 7.60
C LYS A 203 18.96 -3.49 7.29
N ASP A 204 18.48 -3.90 6.12
CA ASP A 204 17.09 -3.68 5.70
C ASP A 204 16.11 -4.55 6.50
N ILE A 205 16.48 -5.80 6.82
CA ILE A 205 15.69 -6.66 7.73
C ILE A 205 15.64 -6.06 9.14
N SER A 206 16.77 -5.59 9.68
CA SER A 206 16.82 -4.94 10.99
C SER A 206 15.96 -3.68 11.02
N THR A 207 16.04 -2.86 9.96
CA THR A 207 15.21 -1.67 9.79
C THR A 207 13.74 -2.04 9.77
N LEU A 208 13.35 -3.07 9.01
CA LEU A 208 11.97 -3.55 8.91
C LEU A 208 11.43 -4.03 10.26
N ILE A 209 12.22 -4.77 11.04
CA ILE A 209 11.81 -5.23 12.38
C ILE A 209 11.62 -4.02 13.31
N LEU A 210 12.57 -3.10 13.33
CA LEU A 210 12.51 -1.92 14.19
C LEU A 210 11.32 -1.00 13.84
N THR A 211 11.12 -0.72 12.55
CA THR A 211 9.96 0.08 12.09
C THR A 211 8.66 -0.62 12.39
N THR A 212 8.58 -1.95 12.22
CA THR A 212 7.39 -2.74 12.55
C THR A 212 7.05 -2.63 14.04
N ILE A 213 8.02 -2.81 14.94
CA ILE A 213 7.80 -2.67 16.39
C ILE A 213 7.31 -1.26 16.72
N LEU A 214 7.94 -0.24 16.14
CA LEU A 214 7.56 1.15 16.38
C LEU A 214 6.16 1.47 15.85
N ILE A 215 5.79 0.92 14.69
CA ILE A 215 4.43 1.00 14.13
C ILE A 215 3.42 0.34 15.08
N VAL A 216 3.71 -0.84 15.63
CA VAL A 216 2.84 -1.50 16.62
C VAL A 216 2.59 -0.59 17.82
N CYS A 217 3.66 -0.01 18.41
CA CYS A 217 3.54 0.89 19.55
C CYS A 217 2.73 2.15 19.21
N LEU A 218 2.98 2.77 18.06
CA LEU A 218 2.26 3.96 17.62
C LEU A 218 0.79 3.65 17.30
N CYS A 219 0.51 2.50 16.69
CA CYS A 219 -0.86 2.05 16.43
C CYS A 219 -1.62 1.81 17.74
N GLN A 220 -1.01 1.19 18.75
CA GLN A 220 -1.63 1.06 20.07
C GLN A 220 -2.00 2.42 20.64
N PHE A 221 -1.06 3.36 20.66
CA PHE A 221 -1.28 4.72 21.14
C PHE A 221 -2.38 5.45 20.38
N ILE A 222 -2.42 5.36 19.04
CA ILE A 222 -3.49 5.96 18.22
C ILE A 222 -4.84 5.36 18.58
N VAL A 223 -4.93 4.05 18.68
CA VAL A 223 -6.20 3.37 18.95
C VAL A 223 -6.67 3.69 20.38
N ASP A 224 -5.77 3.78 21.37
CA ASP A 224 -6.11 4.24 22.74
C ASP A 224 -6.59 5.69 22.75
N SER A 225 -5.92 6.55 21.98
CA SER A 225 -6.26 7.97 21.91
C SER A 225 -7.53 8.25 21.10
N LEU A 226 -7.96 7.30 20.26
CA LEU A 226 -9.08 7.48 19.35
C LEU A 226 -10.38 7.76 20.11
N GLU A 227 -10.66 6.98 21.16
CA GLU A 227 -11.86 7.15 21.99
C GLU A 227 -11.89 8.53 22.66
N GLY A 228 -10.78 8.95 23.28
CA GLY A 228 -10.68 10.27 23.91
C GLY A 228 -10.68 11.44 22.91
N ALA A 229 -10.20 11.23 21.68
CA ALA A 229 -10.23 12.24 20.63
C ALA A 229 -11.63 12.42 20.05
N ILE A 230 -12.42 11.35 19.91
CA ILE A 230 -13.81 11.40 19.44
C ILE A 230 -14.67 12.24 20.40
N GLU A 231 -14.48 12.05 21.71
CA GLU A 231 -15.23 12.77 22.74
C GLU A 231 -14.92 14.28 22.75
N LYS A 232 -13.65 14.66 22.53
CA LYS A 232 -13.20 16.06 22.57
C LYS A 232 -13.37 16.83 21.25
N LEU A 233 -13.21 16.16 20.11
CA LEU A 233 -13.20 16.82 18.79
C LEU A 233 -14.57 16.81 18.10
N HIS A 234 -15.57 16.09 18.63
CA HIS A 234 -16.88 15.87 18.00
C HIS A 234 -16.80 15.32 16.56
N ILE A 235 -15.67 14.71 16.18
CA ILE A 235 -15.49 14.09 14.85
C ILE A 235 -15.95 12.64 14.91
N SER A 236 -16.68 12.20 13.88
CA SER A 236 -17.10 10.80 13.77
C SER A 236 -15.90 9.86 13.68
N SER A 237 -15.92 8.82 14.52
CA SER A 237 -14.96 7.71 14.50
C SER A 237 -14.74 7.14 13.10
N SER A 238 -15.82 7.03 12.33
CA SER A 238 -15.79 6.55 10.94
C SER A 238 -15.09 7.53 10.00
N PHE A 239 -15.19 8.84 10.21
CA PHE A 239 -14.52 9.84 9.37
C PHE A 239 -13.00 9.83 9.59
N THR A 240 -12.57 9.84 10.86
CA THR A 240 -11.14 9.74 11.21
C THR A 240 -10.54 8.45 10.67
N ALA A 241 -11.26 7.34 10.79
CA ALA A 241 -10.81 6.05 10.30
C ALA A 241 -10.80 5.95 8.76
N ALA A 242 -11.78 6.54 8.06
CA ALA A 242 -11.88 6.44 6.61
C ALA A 242 -10.98 7.43 5.85
N ILE A 243 -10.64 8.57 6.45
CA ILE A 243 -9.91 9.64 5.74
C ILE A 243 -8.51 9.83 6.30
N ILE A 244 -8.39 10.05 7.61
CA ILE A 244 -7.10 10.45 8.21
C ILE A 244 -6.16 9.25 8.26
N LEU A 245 -6.68 8.09 8.64
CA LEU A 245 -5.84 6.93 8.86
C LEU A 245 -5.20 6.36 7.58
N PRO A 246 -5.93 6.19 6.47
CA PRO A 246 -5.34 5.72 5.21
C PRO A 246 -4.30 6.68 4.65
N LEU A 247 -4.51 8.00 4.76
CA LEU A 247 -3.53 8.99 4.30
C LEU A 247 -2.21 8.97 5.07
N VAL A 248 -2.22 8.39 6.28
CA VAL A 248 -1.03 8.29 7.13
C VAL A 248 -0.30 6.97 6.91
N SER A 249 -0.99 5.94 6.43
CA SER A 249 -0.44 4.59 6.20
C SER A 249 -0.09 4.27 4.75
N SER A 250 -0.75 4.92 3.78
CA SER A 250 -0.57 4.74 2.33
C SER A 250 0.41 5.76 1.74
#